data_AF-A0A2T2QVA2-F1
#
_entry.id   AF-A0A2T2QVA2-F1
#
_cell.length_a   1.000
_cell.length_b   1.000
_cell.length_c   1.000
_cell.angle_alpha   90.00
_cell.angle_beta   90.00
_cell.angle_gamma   90.00
#
_symmetry.space_group_name_H-M   'P 1'
#
loop_
_entity.id
_entity.type
_entity.pdbx_description
1 polymer ?
#
loop_
_entity_poly.entity_id
_entity_poly.type
_entity_poly.pdbx_seq_one_letter_code
_entity_poly.pdbx_strand_id
1 'polypeptide(L)'
;MNFLDEFIRSESFGISLDAFLGAFFAFLFVRIATLLDRLFARKAKHRDALVSLERLGNEYLNIIARNEFIIDDYIDIAERNLKNQQGFIYFNELHELHIEKDIIKGLGNRELLNDYFSFLASVESMNGSVAATNRFYRDIKNAYISKQIDQETYFKNIERFIEGVKELKAYLRNLEEGNKYLIAKARILLNDERTFYNRLLGRILKKKLTEEQRNRVHDELQQLNSEIETTRKESREETEKILEEIEAERQK
;
A
#
# COMPACT_ATOMS: atom_id res chain seq x y z
N MET A 1 -70.33 -47.40 -1.02
CA MET A 1 -69.87 -46.05 -1.38
C MET A 1 -69.03 -45.53 -0.21
N ASN A 2 -67.83 -45.00 -0.48
CA ASN A 2 -66.95 -44.27 0.45
C ASN A 2 -66.06 -45.09 1.41
N PHE A 3 -65.10 -45.84 0.86
CA PHE A 3 -63.89 -46.23 1.62
C PHE A 3 -62.65 -46.25 0.70
N LEU A 4 -62.83 -46.67 -0.56
CA LEU A 4 -61.80 -46.61 -1.60
C LEU A 4 -61.45 -45.17 -2.04
N ASP A 5 -62.43 -44.26 -2.05
CA ASP A 5 -62.19 -42.83 -2.36
C ASP A 5 -61.41 -42.08 -1.27
N GLU A 6 -61.46 -42.56 -0.03
CA GLU A 6 -60.73 -41.96 1.09
C GLU A 6 -59.27 -42.43 1.13
N PHE A 7 -59.03 -43.69 0.75
CA PHE A 7 -57.69 -44.28 0.64
C PHE A 7 -56.90 -43.66 -0.53
N ILE A 8 -57.52 -43.51 -1.71
CA ILE A 8 -56.89 -42.89 -2.89
C ILE A 8 -56.57 -41.40 -2.67
N ARG A 9 -57.40 -40.69 -1.87
CA ARG A 9 -57.11 -39.30 -1.47
C ARG A 9 -55.89 -39.20 -0.55
N SER A 10 -55.66 -40.20 0.30
CA SER A 10 -54.50 -40.21 1.20
C SER A 10 -53.16 -40.43 0.47
N GLU A 11 -53.13 -41.30 -0.56
CA GLU A 11 -51.92 -41.55 -1.36
C GLU A 11 -51.56 -40.37 -2.28
N SER A 12 -52.54 -39.73 -2.93
CA SER A 12 -52.25 -38.57 -3.79
C SER A 12 -51.74 -37.35 -3.01
N PHE A 13 -52.18 -37.21 -1.75
CA PHE A 13 -51.70 -36.17 -0.84
C PHE A 13 -50.26 -36.42 -0.40
N GLY A 14 -49.90 -37.68 -0.12
CA GLY A 14 -48.51 -38.07 0.18
C GLY A 14 -47.55 -37.77 -0.97
N ILE A 15 -47.92 -38.15 -2.21
CA ILE A 15 -47.12 -37.91 -3.41
C ILE A 15 -46.92 -36.39 -3.66
N SER A 16 -47.96 -35.59 -3.45
CA SER A 16 -47.90 -34.13 -3.65
C SER A 16 -47.04 -33.44 -2.57
N LEU A 17 -47.08 -33.93 -1.33
CA LEU A 17 -46.28 -33.41 -0.22
C LEU A 17 -44.80 -33.76 -0.40
N ASP A 18 -44.48 -34.96 -0.85
CA ASP A 18 -43.10 -35.38 -1.15
C ASP A 18 -42.52 -34.55 -2.32
N ALA A 19 -43.29 -34.35 -3.38
CA ALA A 19 -42.88 -33.50 -4.50
C ALA A 19 -42.69 -32.03 -4.07
N PHE A 20 -43.58 -31.50 -3.22
CA PHE A 20 -43.45 -30.16 -2.66
C PHE A 20 -42.21 -30.00 -1.78
N LEU A 21 -41.98 -30.95 -0.86
CA LEU A 21 -40.79 -30.93 0.00
C LEU A 21 -39.52 -31.03 -0.82
N GLY A 22 -39.49 -31.91 -1.83
CA GLY A 22 -38.38 -32.01 -2.78
C GLY A 22 -38.09 -30.68 -3.49
N ALA A 23 -39.13 -30.03 -4.03
CA ALA A 23 -38.99 -28.73 -4.69
C ALA A 23 -38.58 -27.60 -3.71
N PHE A 24 -39.12 -27.59 -2.50
CA PHE A 24 -38.78 -26.64 -1.45
C PHE A 24 -37.31 -26.77 -1.03
N PHE A 25 -36.83 -27.99 -0.78
CA PHE A 25 -35.44 -28.22 -0.43
C PHE A 25 -34.50 -27.89 -1.61
N ALA A 26 -34.86 -28.26 -2.83
CA ALA A 26 -34.08 -27.88 -4.01
C ALA A 26 -33.95 -26.35 -4.13
N PHE A 27 -35.05 -25.61 -3.97
CA PHE A 27 -35.03 -24.15 -3.95
C PHE A 27 -34.18 -23.60 -2.80
N LEU A 28 -34.31 -24.16 -1.59
CA LEU A 28 -33.54 -23.77 -0.42
C LEU A 28 -32.02 -23.98 -0.65
N PHE A 29 -31.62 -25.13 -1.19
CA PHE A 29 -30.24 -25.42 -1.53
C PHE A 29 -29.69 -24.45 -2.59
N VAL A 30 -30.45 -24.14 -3.64
CA VAL A 30 -30.05 -23.15 -4.65
C VAL A 30 -29.84 -21.77 -4.02
N ARG A 31 -30.71 -21.35 -3.09
CA ARG A 31 -30.57 -20.08 -2.38
C ARG A 31 -29.35 -20.05 -1.46
N ILE A 32 -29.11 -21.13 -0.72
CA ILE A 32 -27.92 -21.27 0.14
C ILE A 32 -26.65 -21.25 -0.70
N ALA A 33 -26.61 -22.01 -1.81
CA ALA A 33 -25.47 -22.02 -2.73
C ALA A 33 -25.17 -20.63 -3.27
N THR A 34 -26.19 -19.91 -3.77
CA THR A 34 -26.03 -18.54 -4.27
C THR A 34 -25.51 -17.57 -3.20
N LEU A 35 -25.98 -17.70 -1.95
CA LEU A 35 -25.50 -16.91 -0.83
C LEU A 35 -24.01 -17.20 -0.54
N LEU A 36 -23.66 -18.48 -0.48
CA LEU A 36 -22.29 -18.94 -0.25
C LEU A 36 -21.36 -18.43 -1.36
N ASP A 37 -21.74 -18.56 -2.63
CA ASP A 37 -20.95 -18.08 -3.77
C ASP A 37 -20.65 -16.59 -3.67
N ARG A 38 -21.65 -15.76 -3.32
CA ARG A 38 -21.46 -14.32 -3.12
C ARG A 38 -20.52 -14.01 -1.96
N LEU A 39 -20.60 -14.77 -0.87
CA LEU A 39 -19.73 -14.60 0.29
C LEU A 39 -18.29 -14.99 -0.06
N PHE A 40 -18.09 -16.10 -0.75
CA PHE A 40 -16.78 -16.54 -1.22
C PHE A 40 -16.17 -15.56 -2.21
N ALA A 41 -16.93 -15.08 -3.19
CA ALA A 41 -16.47 -14.08 -4.15
C ALA A 41 -16.05 -12.78 -3.46
N ARG A 42 -16.82 -12.31 -2.47
CA ARG A 42 -16.48 -11.10 -1.70
C ARG A 42 -15.24 -11.29 -0.84
N LYS A 43 -15.06 -12.47 -0.26
CA LYS A 43 -13.85 -12.81 0.52
C LYS A 43 -12.61 -12.86 -0.38
N ALA A 44 -12.70 -13.53 -1.53
CA ALA A 44 -11.61 -13.57 -2.51
C ALA A 44 -11.19 -12.15 -2.91
N LYS A 45 -12.17 -11.31 -3.28
CA LYS A 45 -11.92 -9.90 -3.62
C LYS A 45 -11.26 -9.11 -2.48
N HIS A 46 -11.67 -9.35 -1.23
CA HIS A 46 -11.05 -8.70 -0.08
C HIS A 46 -9.60 -9.10 0.09
N ARG A 47 -9.32 -10.41 0.03
CA ARG A 47 -7.97 -10.94 0.10
C ARG A 47 -7.08 -10.38 -1.01
N ASP A 48 -7.57 -10.36 -2.25
CA ASP A 48 -6.81 -9.81 -3.39
C ASP A 48 -6.49 -8.32 -3.18
N ALA A 49 -7.43 -7.57 -2.62
CA ALA A 49 -7.20 -6.16 -2.26
C ALA A 49 -6.18 -5.99 -1.12
N LEU A 50 -6.17 -6.88 -0.13
CA LEU A 50 -5.16 -6.85 0.94
C LEU A 50 -3.76 -7.17 0.40
N VAL A 51 -3.63 -8.17 -0.47
CA VAL A 51 -2.35 -8.49 -1.14
C VAL A 51 -1.90 -7.32 -2.02
N SER A 52 -2.83 -6.70 -2.74
CA SER A 52 -2.53 -5.52 -3.55
C SER A 52 -2.09 -4.32 -2.72
N LEU A 53 -2.70 -4.12 -1.54
CA LEU A 53 -2.32 -3.08 -0.59
C LEU A 53 -0.91 -3.32 -0.02
N GLU A 54 -0.57 -4.56 0.33
CA GLU A 54 0.77 -4.92 0.77
C GLU A 54 1.82 -4.67 -0.31
N ARG A 55 1.56 -5.11 -1.55
CA ARG A 55 2.45 -4.85 -2.70
C ARG A 55 2.66 -3.35 -2.91
N LEU A 56 1.56 -2.58 -2.96
CA LEU A 56 1.60 -1.13 -3.16
C LEU A 56 2.36 -0.44 -2.02
N GLY A 57 2.13 -0.87 -0.77
CA GLY A 57 2.86 -0.36 0.38
C GLY A 57 4.36 -0.58 0.25
N ASN A 58 4.80 -1.76 -0.18
CA ASN A 58 6.23 -2.01 -0.42
C ASN A 58 6.80 -1.14 -1.55
N GLU A 59 6.04 -0.90 -2.62
CA GLU A 59 6.43 0.04 -3.68
C GLU A 59 6.60 1.46 -3.15
N TYR A 60 5.70 1.92 -2.28
CA TYR A 60 5.82 3.22 -1.61
C TYR A 60 7.05 3.31 -0.71
N LEU A 61 7.37 2.26 0.06
CA LEU A 61 8.60 2.23 0.87
C LEU A 61 9.85 2.42 0.00
N ASN A 62 9.88 1.77 -1.16
CA ASN A 62 11.00 1.89 -2.10
C ASN A 62 11.11 3.30 -2.70
N ILE A 63 9.98 3.91 -3.10
CA ILE A 63 9.97 5.27 -3.64
C ILE A 63 10.37 6.29 -2.57
N ILE A 64 9.86 6.14 -1.34
CA ILE A 64 10.23 7.00 -0.21
C ILE A 64 11.72 6.92 0.07
N ALA A 65 12.28 5.70 0.19
CA ALA A 65 13.70 5.50 0.43
C ALA A 65 14.57 6.11 -0.69
N ARG A 66 14.15 5.99 -1.95
CA ARG A 66 14.83 6.62 -3.08
C ARG A 66 14.80 8.15 -2.99
N ASN A 67 13.65 8.74 -2.66
CA ASN A 67 13.54 10.18 -2.49
C ASN A 67 14.38 10.68 -1.32
N GLU A 68 14.43 9.95 -0.20
CA GLU A 68 15.32 10.30 0.91
C GLU A 68 16.79 10.30 0.47
N PHE A 69 17.22 9.30 -0.28
CA PHE A 69 18.58 9.23 -0.83
C PHE A 69 18.90 10.42 -1.74
N ILE A 70 17.98 10.77 -2.65
CA ILE A 70 18.13 11.92 -3.56
C ILE A 70 18.25 13.23 -2.76
N ILE A 71 17.43 13.39 -1.71
CA ILE A 71 17.47 14.58 -0.86
C ILE A 71 18.81 14.68 -0.12
N ASP A 72 19.28 13.57 0.46
CA ASP A 72 20.56 13.56 1.19
C ASP A 72 21.74 13.86 0.30
N ASP A 73 21.83 13.19 -0.86
CA ASP A 73 22.86 13.43 -1.86
C ASP A 73 22.84 14.88 -2.39
N TYR A 74 21.64 15.43 -2.64
CA TYR A 74 21.50 16.82 -3.03
C TYR A 74 22.03 17.78 -1.96
N ILE A 75 21.64 17.60 -0.69
CA ILE A 75 22.06 18.46 0.41
C ILE A 75 23.58 18.42 0.55
N ASP A 76 24.17 17.22 0.56
CA ASP A 76 25.61 17.03 0.71
C ASP A 76 26.41 17.73 -0.41
N ILE A 77 25.97 17.58 -1.66
CA ILE A 77 26.59 18.24 -2.81
C ILE A 77 26.40 19.76 -2.72
N ALA A 78 25.20 20.22 -2.40
CA ALA A 78 24.88 21.64 -2.36
C ALA A 78 25.67 22.35 -1.27
N GLU A 79 25.68 21.84 -0.03
CA GLU A 79 26.41 22.45 1.08
C GLU A 79 27.92 22.50 0.83
N ARG A 80 28.50 21.43 0.25
CA ARG A 80 29.92 21.40 -0.13
C ARG A 80 30.26 22.47 -1.18
N ASN A 81 29.43 22.62 -2.20
CA ASN A 81 29.65 23.58 -3.28
C ASN A 81 29.41 25.02 -2.83
N LEU A 82 28.39 25.27 -2.01
CA LEU A 82 28.15 26.58 -1.39
C LEU A 82 29.34 27.03 -0.56
N LYS A 83 29.88 26.14 0.30
CA LYS A 83 31.06 26.42 1.13
C LYS A 83 32.30 26.80 0.31
N ASN A 84 32.49 26.15 -0.84
CA ASN A 84 33.63 26.38 -1.73
C ASN A 84 33.37 27.48 -2.78
N GLN A 85 32.17 28.09 -2.78
CA GLN A 85 31.70 29.01 -3.82
C GLN A 85 31.83 28.44 -5.25
N GLN A 86 31.58 27.14 -5.40
CA GLN A 86 31.63 26.44 -6.69
C GLN A 86 30.22 26.28 -7.25
N GLY A 87 30.03 26.59 -8.54
CA GLY A 87 28.78 26.34 -9.23
C GLY A 87 28.56 24.83 -9.43
N PHE A 88 27.34 24.36 -9.24
CA PHE A 88 26.97 22.95 -9.47
C PHE A 88 25.57 22.86 -10.08
N ILE A 89 25.31 21.77 -10.78
CA ILE A 89 23.97 21.42 -11.29
C ILE A 89 23.69 19.98 -10.87
N TYR A 90 22.52 19.78 -10.28
CA TYR A 90 22.01 18.48 -9.88
C TYR A 90 20.98 18.00 -10.89
N PHE A 91 21.00 16.71 -11.20
CA PHE A 91 20.18 16.15 -12.28
C PHE A 91 19.06 15.23 -11.80
N ASN A 92 19.17 14.66 -10.61
CA ASN A 92 18.13 13.77 -10.11
C ASN A 92 16.89 14.57 -9.73
N GLU A 93 15.72 13.98 -9.98
CA GLU A 93 14.42 14.54 -9.63
C GLU A 93 13.74 13.61 -8.62
N LEU A 94 12.93 14.19 -7.74
CA LEU A 94 12.13 13.44 -6.79
C LEU A 94 10.99 12.73 -7.52
N HIS A 95 10.62 11.55 -7.02
CA HIS A 95 9.59 10.71 -7.62
C HIS A 95 8.26 10.81 -6.86
N GLU A 96 7.18 10.97 -7.61
CA GLU A 96 5.83 10.91 -7.07
C GLU A 96 5.41 9.45 -6.77
N LEU A 97 4.53 9.28 -5.79
CA LEU A 97 3.93 7.99 -5.46
C LEU A 97 2.68 7.76 -6.32
N HIS A 98 2.60 6.62 -7.02
CA HIS A 98 1.42 6.28 -7.83
C HIS A 98 0.19 6.06 -6.94
N ILE A 99 -0.99 6.58 -7.29
CA ILE A 99 -2.23 6.35 -6.52
C ILE A 99 -3.06 5.22 -7.14
N GLU A 100 -3.32 4.16 -6.38
CA GLU A 100 -4.18 3.05 -6.79
C GLU A 100 -5.56 3.10 -6.13
N LYS A 101 -6.59 3.50 -6.89
CA LYS A 101 -7.96 3.67 -6.36
C LYS A 101 -8.76 2.37 -6.41
N ASP A 102 -8.36 1.36 -7.18
CA ASP A 102 -9.17 0.14 -7.33
C ASP A 102 -9.13 -0.77 -6.11
N ILE A 103 -8.08 -0.69 -5.28
CA ILE A 103 -7.96 -1.42 -4.00
C ILE A 103 -9.17 -1.16 -3.09
N ILE A 104 -9.68 0.08 -3.07
CA ILE A 104 -10.84 0.50 -2.27
C ILE A 104 -12.05 -0.40 -2.52
N LYS A 105 -12.30 -0.78 -3.77
CA LYS A 105 -13.49 -1.56 -4.17
C LYS A 105 -13.45 -2.99 -3.60
N GLY A 106 -12.28 -3.49 -3.21
CA GLY A 106 -12.12 -4.83 -2.66
C GLY A 106 -12.02 -4.86 -1.13
N LEU A 107 -11.60 -3.77 -0.48
CA LEU A 107 -11.46 -3.73 0.98
C LEU A 107 -12.80 -3.91 1.70
N GLY A 108 -12.93 -5.03 2.44
CA GLY A 108 -14.11 -5.35 3.26
C GLY A 108 -14.08 -4.76 4.67
N ASN A 109 -12.89 -4.46 5.20
CA ASN A 109 -12.70 -3.90 6.54
C ASN A 109 -12.81 -2.36 6.50
N ARG A 110 -13.77 -1.79 7.23
CA ARG A 110 -14.08 -0.34 7.20
C ARG A 110 -13.00 0.48 7.89
N GLU A 111 -12.39 -0.04 8.95
CA GLU A 111 -11.30 0.63 9.65
C GLU A 111 -10.09 0.79 8.72
N LEU A 112 -9.62 -0.32 8.13
CA LEU A 112 -8.52 -0.29 7.16
C LEU A 112 -8.86 0.59 5.94
N LEU A 113 -10.11 0.55 5.46
CA LEU A 113 -10.55 1.40 4.36
C LEU A 113 -10.45 2.89 4.69
N ASN A 114 -10.88 3.29 5.89
CA ASN A 114 -10.77 4.68 6.33
C ASN A 114 -9.30 5.11 6.46
N ASP A 115 -8.47 4.25 7.06
CA ASP A 115 -7.03 4.52 7.20
C ASP A 115 -6.38 4.69 5.81
N TYR A 116 -6.74 3.83 4.85
CA TYR A 116 -6.25 3.93 3.48
C TYR A 116 -6.69 5.23 2.79
N PHE A 117 -7.94 5.66 2.98
CA PHE A 117 -8.41 6.95 2.44
C PHE A 117 -7.64 8.14 3.03
N SER A 118 -7.42 8.16 4.35
CA SER A 118 -6.63 9.20 5.00
C SER A 118 -5.19 9.20 4.51
N PHE A 119 -4.63 8.01 4.29
CA PHE A 119 -3.31 7.86 3.71
C PHE A 119 -3.23 8.37 2.27
N LEU A 120 -4.21 8.05 1.41
CA LEU A 120 -4.26 8.53 0.03
C LEU A 120 -4.29 10.06 -0.06
N ALA A 121 -5.04 10.74 0.82
CA ALA A 121 -5.03 12.19 0.89
C ALA A 121 -3.63 12.75 1.23
N SER A 122 -2.90 12.03 2.10
CA SER A 122 -1.52 12.38 2.45
C SER A 122 -0.57 12.15 1.27
N VAL A 123 -0.77 11.08 0.50
CA VAL A 123 -0.03 10.80 -0.75
C VAL A 123 -0.28 11.89 -1.79
N GLU A 124 -1.54 12.30 -2.01
CA GLU A 124 -1.89 13.39 -2.93
C GLU A 124 -1.20 14.70 -2.54
N SER A 125 -1.23 15.06 -1.25
CA SER A 125 -0.53 16.23 -0.72
C SER A 125 0.99 16.12 -0.92
N MET A 126 1.57 14.95 -0.66
CA MET A 126 2.99 14.69 -0.86
C MET A 126 3.40 14.85 -2.32
N ASN A 127 2.66 14.27 -3.26
CA ASN A 127 2.95 14.41 -4.69
C ASN A 127 2.88 15.86 -5.14
N GLY A 128 1.93 16.64 -4.62
CA GLY A 128 1.88 18.09 -4.83
C GLY A 128 3.16 18.79 -4.39
N SER A 129 3.67 18.46 -3.19
CA SER A 129 4.94 19.00 -2.68
C SER A 129 6.14 18.56 -3.52
N VAL A 130 6.23 17.28 -3.89
CA VAL A 130 7.28 16.74 -4.76
C VAL A 130 7.30 17.46 -6.12
N ALA A 131 6.15 17.61 -6.76
CA ALA A 131 6.03 18.29 -8.05
C ALA A 131 6.41 19.78 -7.97
N ALA A 132 6.01 20.46 -6.88
CA ALA A 132 6.38 21.86 -6.65
C ALA A 132 7.89 22.02 -6.44
N THR A 133 8.50 21.15 -5.63
CA THR A 133 9.95 21.11 -5.37
C THR A 133 10.74 20.88 -6.65
N ASN A 134 10.38 19.87 -7.45
CA ASN A 134 11.02 19.60 -8.74
C ASN A 134 10.91 20.79 -9.71
N ARG A 135 9.73 21.43 -9.78
CA ARG A 135 9.51 22.61 -10.63
C ARG A 135 10.38 23.78 -10.19
N PHE A 136 10.37 24.10 -8.89
CA PHE A 136 11.14 25.21 -8.35
C PHE A 136 12.64 25.04 -8.62
N TYR A 137 13.19 23.84 -8.40
CA TYR A 137 14.58 23.56 -8.73
C TYR A 137 14.87 23.68 -10.22
N ARG A 138 13.98 23.15 -11.08
CA ARG A 138 14.11 23.25 -12.53
C ARG A 138 14.13 24.70 -13.01
N ASP A 139 13.30 25.56 -12.43
CA ASP A 139 13.24 26.99 -12.77
C ASP A 139 14.55 27.70 -12.36
N ILE A 140 15.08 27.44 -11.16
CA ILE A 140 16.38 27.97 -10.71
C ILE A 140 17.50 27.49 -11.62
N LYS A 141 17.56 26.17 -11.89
CA LYS A 141 18.57 25.54 -12.75
C LYS A 141 18.56 26.17 -14.15
N ASN A 142 17.38 26.31 -14.76
CA ASN A 142 17.25 26.86 -16.10
C ASN A 142 17.62 28.34 -16.16
N ALA A 143 17.21 29.13 -15.16
CA ALA A 143 17.58 30.54 -15.07
C ALA A 143 19.10 30.72 -14.94
N TYR A 144 19.76 29.86 -14.15
CA TYR A 144 21.21 29.88 -13.98
C TYR A 144 21.96 29.47 -15.27
N ILE A 145 21.57 28.35 -15.89
CA ILE A 145 22.16 27.88 -17.15
C ILE A 145 22.00 28.93 -18.26
N SER A 146 20.84 29.58 -18.32
CA SER A 146 20.53 30.61 -19.30
C SER A 146 21.13 31.99 -18.98
N LYS A 147 21.93 32.09 -17.90
CA LYS A 147 22.55 33.33 -17.41
C LYS A 147 21.54 34.46 -17.11
N GLN A 148 20.30 34.12 -16.78
CA GLN A 148 19.28 35.08 -16.35
C GLN A 148 19.47 35.51 -14.89
N ILE A 149 20.12 34.68 -14.08
CA ILE A 149 20.54 34.98 -12.71
C ILE A 149 22.06 34.78 -12.59
N ASP A 150 22.69 35.56 -11.71
CA ASP A 150 24.10 35.37 -11.36
C ASP A 150 24.30 34.24 -10.35
N GLN A 151 25.56 33.91 -10.08
CA GLN A 151 25.94 32.84 -9.16
C GLN A 151 25.53 33.14 -7.71
N GLU A 152 25.60 34.39 -7.27
CA GLU A 152 25.20 34.77 -5.91
C GLU A 152 23.70 34.54 -5.70
N THR A 153 22.89 34.95 -6.67
CA THR A 153 21.44 34.74 -6.70
C THR A 153 21.10 33.26 -6.79
N TYR A 154 21.84 32.48 -7.59
CA TYR A 154 21.71 31.02 -7.61
C TYR A 154 21.93 30.42 -6.21
N PHE A 155 23.03 30.78 -5.55
CA PHE A 155 23.36 30.25 -4.21
C PHE A 155 22.30 30.57 -3.15
N LYS A 156 21.78 31.81 -3.11
CA LYS A 156 20.69 32.17 -2.18
C LYS A 156 19.43 31.34 -2.43
N ASN A 157 19.11 31.05 -3.69
CA ASN A 157 17.97 30.20 -4.02
C ASN A 157 18.20 28.74 -3.63
N ILE A 158 19.43 28.25 -3.77
CA ILE A 158 19.83 26.90 -3.36
C ILE A 158 19.76 26.74 -1.84
N GLU A 159 20.21 27.72 -1.05
CA GLU A 159 20.08 27.71 0.41
C GLU A 159 18.61 27.59 0.84
N ARG A 160 17.72 28.38 0.22
CA ARG A 160 16.28 28.26 0.47
C ARG A 160 15.72 26.90 0.04
N PHE A 161 16.20 26.36 -1.08
CA PHE A 161 15.77 25.06 -1.56
C PHE A 161 16.17 23.93 -0.63
N ILE A 162 17.38 23.98 -0.05
CA ILE A 162 17.87 23.02 0.95
C ILE A 162 16.89 22.90 2.13
N GLU A 163 16.43 24.03 2.67
CA GLU A 163 15.46 24.02 3.77
C GLU A 163 14.12 23.40 3.33
N GLY A 164 13.64 23.71 2.12
CA GLY A 164 12.44 23.09 1.57
C GLY A 164 12.54 21.57 1.39
N VAL A 165 13.68 21.05 0.93
CA VAL A 165 13.87 19.59 0.79
C VAL A 165 14.05 18.89 2.13
N LYS A 166 14.60 19.56 3.16
CA LYS A 166 14.65 19.03 4.54
C LYS A 166 13.24 18.87 5.12
N GLU A 167 12.38 19.86 4.94
CA GLU A 167 10.96 19.77 5.33
C GLU A 167 10.25 18.62 4.59
N LEU A 168 10.47 18.52 3.27
CA LEU A 168 9.90 17.45 2.46
C LEU A 168 10.35 16.06 2.94
N LYS A 169 11.62 15.90 3.34
CA LYS A 169 12.15 14.66 3.91
C LYS A 169 11.44 14.27 5.20
N ALA A 170 11.22 15.23 6.11
CA ALA A 170 10.46 14.97 7.33
C ALA A 170 9.03 14.50 7.02
N TYR A 171 8.40 15.08 6.00
CA TYR A 171 7.07 14.66 5.56
C TYR A 171 7.08 13.26 4.93
N LEU A 172 8.13 12.90 4.17
CA LEU A 172 8.32 11.55 3.60
C LEU A 172 8.42 10.49 4.70
N ARG A 173 9.14 10.77 5.78
CA ARG A 173 9.24 9.86 6.94
C ARG A 173 7.91 9.67 7.66
N ASN A 174 7.13 10.73 7.82
CA ASN A 174 5.80 10.61 8.40
C ASN A 174 4.87 9.75 7.51
N LEU A 175 4.97 9.92 6.19
CA LEU A 175 4.23 9.11 5.22
C LEU A 175 4.69 7.64 5.27
N GLU A 176 5.99 7.38 5.44
CA GLU A 176 6.55 6.03 5.62
C GLU A 176 5.90 5.30 6.81
N GLU A 177 5.78 5.97 7.96
CA GLU A 177 5.18 5.38 9.16
C GLU A 177 3.68 5.06 8.96
N GLY A 178 2.94 5.96 8.31
CA GLY A 178 1.55 5.70 7.93
C GLY A 178 1.41 4.51 6.98
N ASN A 179 2.35 4.37 6.04
CA ASN A 179 2.39 3.27 5.09
C ASN A 179 2.71 1.92 5.77
N LYS A 180 3.71 1.88 6.66
CA LYS A 180 4.05 0.70 7.47
C LYS A 180 2.85 0.22 8.28
N TYR A 181 2.10 1.14 8.87
CA TYR A 181 0.88 0.83 9.62
C TYR A 181 -0.19 0.15 8.75
N LEU A 182 -0.38 0.60 7.51
CA LEU A 182 -1.30 -0.04 6.57
C LEU A 182 -0.84 -1.44 6.17
N ILE A 183 0.46 -1.62 5.89
CA ILE A 183 1.05 -2.93 5.56
C ILE A 183 0.83 -3.90 6.72
N ALA A 184 1.14 -3.49 7.96
CA ALA A 184 0.96 -4.32 9.15
C ALA A 184 -0.52 -4.74 9.33
N LYS A 185 -1.46 -3.81 9.19
CA LYS A 185 -2.90 -4.12 9.23
C LYS A 185 -3.31 -5.09 8.12
N ALA A 186 -2.79 -4.92 6.91
CA ALA A 186 -3.09 -5.79 5.79
C ALA A 186 -2.59 -7.23 6.05
N ARG A 187 -1.35 -7.38 6.54
CA ARG A 187 -0.75 -8.68 6.89
C ARG A 187 -1.50 -9.40 8.00
N ILE A 188 -1.91 -8.68 9.05
CA ILE A 188 -2.72 -9.25 10.14
C ILE A 188 -4.05 -9.80 9.61
N LEU A 189 -4.75 -9.02 8.78
CA LEU A 189 -6.01 -9.46 8.17
C LEU A 189 -5.82 -10.65 7.22
N LEU A 190 -4.75 -10.66 6.42
CA LEU A 190 -4.39 -11.77 5.53
C LEU A 190 -4.10 -13.07 6.31
N ASN A 191 -3.42 -12.97 7.46
CA ASN A 191 -3.05 -14.11 8.29
C ASN A 191 -4.27 -14.70 9.01
N ASP A 192 -5.16 -13.86 9.53
CA ASP A 192 -6.35 -14.31 10.26
C ASP A 192 -7.41 -14.97 9.36
N GLU A 193 -7.40 -14.67 8.06
CA GLU A 193 -8.26 -15.33 7.07
C GLU A 193 -7.88 -16.79 6.79
N ARG A 194 -6.67 -17.22 7.16
CA ARG A 194 -6.13 -18.57 6.85
C ARG A 194 -6.72 -19.69 7.72
N THR A 195 -7.23 -19.39 8.92
CA THR A 195 -7.71 -20.41 9.88
C THR A 195 -9.01 -21.08 9.42
N PHE A 196 -9.03 -22.42 9.37
CA PHE A 196 -10.15 -23.24 8.85
C PHE A 196 -11.52 -22.89 9.47
N TYR A 197 -11.58 -22.64 10.78
CA TYR A 197 -12.80 -22.24 11.49
C TYR A 197 -13.35 -20.87 11.07
N ASN A 198 -12.49 -19.93 10.68
CA ASN A 198 -12.90 -18.61 10.14
C ASN A 198 -13.44 -18.72 8.70
N ARG A 199 -13.25 -19.86 8.01
CA ARG A 199 -13.84 -20.14 6.70
C ARG A 199 -15.30 -20.60 6.80
N LEU A 200 -15.68 -21.26 7.90
CA LEU A 200 -16.99 -21.87 8.08
C LEU A 200 -17.96 -20.98 8.91
N LEU A 201 -17.47 -20.27 9.93
CA LEU A 201 -18.30 -19.51 10.87
C LEU A 201 -18.14 -18.00 10.69
N GLY A 202 -19.03 -17.39 9.90
CA GLY A 202 -19.66 -16.08 10.14
C GLY A 202 -18.82 -14.81 10.39
N ARG A 203 -17.49 -14.86 10.53
CA ARG A 203 -16.61 -13.69 10.70
C ARG A 203 -16.32 -12.98 9.37
N ILE A 204 -17.19 -13.18 8.38
CA ILE A 204 -16.86 -13.02 6.96
C ILE A 204 -16.52 -11.57 6.59
N LEU A 205 -16.96 -10.56 7.33
CA LEU A 205 -16.61 -9.16 7.05
C LEU A 205 -16.65 -8.34 8.35
N LYS A 206 -15.73 -8.60 9.29
CA LYS A 206 -15.62 -7.70 10.44
C LYS A 206 -15.28 -6.30 9.95
N LYS A 207 -16.16 -5.34 10.26
CA LYS A 207 -16.00 -3.93 9.86
C LYS A 207 -14.80 -3.26 10.55
N LYS A 208 -14.30 -3.83 11.65
CA LYS A 208 -13.23 -3.29 12.49
C LYS A 208 -12.27 -4.40 12.89
N LEU A 209 -11.04 -4.02 13.23
CA LEU A 209 -10.09 -4.94 13.86
C LEU A 209 -10.59 -5.34 15.27
N THR A 210 -10.30 -6.58 15.66
CA THR A 210 -10.49 -7.03 17.05
C THR A 210 -9.41 -6.43 17.96
N GLU A 211 -9.64 -6.43 19.27
CA GLU A 211 -8.61 -5.98 20.23
C GLU A 211 -7.33 -6.81 20.15
N GLU A 212 -7.47 -8.13 19.99
CA GLU A 212 -6.34 -9.02 19.74
C GLU A 212 -5.55 -8.64 18.48
N GLN A 213 -6.25 -8.31 17.38
CA GLN A 213 -5.61 -7.84 16.15
C GLN A 213 -4.91 -6.50 16.35
N ARG A 214 -5.52 -5.56 17.09
CA ARG A 214 -4.89 -4.27 17.39
C ARG A 214 -3.59 -4.43 18.18
N ASN A 215 -3.59 -5.32 19.19
CA ASN A 215 -2.41 -5.58 19.99
C ASN A 215 -1.26 -6.14 19.14
N ARG A 216 -1.57 -7.00 18.16
CA ARG A 216 -0.59 -7.57 17.22
C ARG A 216 -0.02 -6.57 16.21
N VAL A 217 -0.65 -5.40 16.01
CA VAL A 217 -0.13 -4.38 15.08
C VAL A 217 1.26 -3.92 15.51
N HIS A 218 1.51 -3.79 16.82
CA HIS A 218 2.82 -3.38 17.30
C HIS A 218 3.91 -4.41 16.97
N ASP A 219 3.63 -5.70 17.21
CA ASP A 219 4.55 -6.79 16.93
C ASP A 219 4.85 -6.89 15.42
N GLU A 220 3.82 -6.76 14.59
CA GLU A 220 3.96 -6.79 13.12
C GLU A 220 4.75 -5.57 12.61
N LEU A 221 4.62 -4.40 13.24
CA LEU A 221 5.44 -3.23 12.89
C LEU A 221 6.92 -3.43 13.24
N GLN A 222 7.21 -4.05 14.40
CA GLN A 222 8.59 -4.38 14.76
C GLN A 222 9.20 -5.37 13.77
N GLN A 223 8.43 -6.39 13.38
CA GLN A 223 8.85 -7.34 12.35
C GLN A 223 9.06 -6.66 10.99
N LEU A 224 8.13 -5.81 10.56
CA LEU A 224 8.24 -5.09 9.29
C LEU A 224 9.48 -4.19 9.28
N ASN A 225 9.77 -3.49 10.37
CA ASN A 225 10.97 -2.66 10.47
C ASN A 225 12.25 -3.49 10.37
N SER A 226 12.32 -4.66 11.01
CA SER A 226 13.50 -5.53 10.91
C SER A 226 13.67 -6.12 9.51
N GLU A 227 12.58 -6.46 8.82
CA GLU A 227 12.59 -6.86 7.40
C GLU A 227 13.13 -5.74 6.50
N ILE A 228 12.68 -4.50 6.72
CA ILE A 228 13.15 -3.31 5.98
C ILE A 228 14.64 -3.08 6.22
N GLU A 229 15.10 -3.13 7.47
CA GLU A 229 16.51 -2.94 7.82
C GLU A 229 17.40 -4.03 7.22
N THR A 230 16.96 -5.28 7.26
CA THR A 230 17.66 -6.41 6.66
C THR A 230 17.79 -6.22 5.16
N THR A 231 16.69 -5.90 4.48
CA THR A 231 16.69 -5.64 3.03
C THR A 231 17.61 -4.48 2.66
N ARG A 232 17.59 -3.38 3.45
CA ARG A 232 18.48 -2.23 3.24
C ARG A 232 19.95 -2.62 3.40
N LYS A 233 20.27 -3.45 4.38
CA LYS A 233 21.64 -3.94 4.61
C LYS A 233 22.11 -4.82 3.46
N GLU A 234 21.31 -5.79 3.05
CA GLU A 234 21.62 -6.68 1.92
C GLU A 234 21.83 -5.90 0.63
N SER A 235 20.96 -4.93 0.33
CA SER A 235 21.08 -4.09 -0.87
C SER A 235 22.35 -3.22 -0.86
N ARG A 236 22.79 -2.74 0.31
CA ARG A 236 24.06 -2.01 0.44
C ARG A 236 25.26 -2.91 0.20
N GLU A 237 25.30 -4.09 0.82
CA GLU A 237 26.37 -5.05 0.65
C GLU A 237 26.50 -5.51 -0.82
N GLU A 238 25.39 -5.67 -1.52
CA GLU A 238 25.38 -5.99 -2.95
C GLU A 238 25.92 -4.83 -3.81
N THR A 239 25.54 -3.59 -3.49
CA THR A 239 26.03 -2.40 -4.20
C THR A 239 27.53 -2.22 -4.00
N GLU A 240 28.03 -2.41 -2.79
CA GLU A 240 29.46 -2.33 -2.47
C GLU A 240 30.28 -3.35 -3.27
N LYS A 241 29.82 -4.60 -3.34
CA LYS A 241 30.47 -5.65 -4.15
C LYS A 241 30.56 -5.26 -5.63
N ILE A 242 29.48 -4.73 -6.20
CA ILE A 242 29.47 -4.30 -7.61
C ILE A 242 30.46 -3.14 -7.83
N LEU A 243 30.56 -2.21 -6.88
CA LEU A 243 31.50 -1.09 -6.98
C LEU A 243 32.96 -1.59 -6.91
N GLU A 244 33.26 -2.50 -5.99
CA GLU A 244 34.59 -3.13 -5.90
C GLU A 244 34.98 -3.86 -7.19
N GLU A 245 34.02 -4.57 -7.81
CA GLU A 245 34.23 -5.24 -9.11
C GLU A 245 34.55 -4.24 -10.23
N ILE A 246 33.79 -3.14 -10.32
CA ILE A 246 34.02 -2.07 -11.31
C ILE A 246 35.38 -1.40 -11.12
N GLU A 247 35.80 -1.16 -9.87
CA GLU A 247 37.11 -0.57 -9.57
C GLU A 247 38.25 -1.52 -9.92
N ALA A 248 38.11 -2.81 -9.61
CA ALA A 248 39.08 -3.83 -9.98
C ALA A 248 39.21 -3.99 -11.51
N GLU A 249 38.12 -3.85 -12.27
CA GLU A 249 38.16 -3.85 -13.73
C GLU A 249 38.85 -2.61 -14.30
N ARG A 250 38.65 -1.43 -13.71
CA ARG A 250 39.31 -0.18 -14.15
C ARG A 250 40.82 -0.14 -13.91
N GLN A 251 41.32 -0.97 -12.99
CA GLN A 251 42.75 -1.07 -12.68
C GLN A 251 43.49 -2.09 -13.56
N LYS A 252 42.77 -2.90 -14.34
CA LYS A 252 43.35 -3.83 -15.31
C LYS A 252 43.56 -3.17 -16.67
#